data_AF-A0A380GX41-F1
#
_entry.id   AF-A0A380GX41-F1
#
_cell.length_a   1.000
_cell.length_b   1.000
_cell.length_c   1.000
_cell.angle_alpha   90.00
_cell.angle_beta   90.00
_cell.angle_gamma   90.00
#
_symmetry.space_group_name_H-M   'P 1'
#
loop_
_entity.id
_entity.type
_entity.pdbx_description
1 polymer ?
#
loop_
_entity_poly.entity_id
_entity_poly.type
_entity_poly.pdbx_seq_one_letter_code
_entity_poly.pdbx_strand_id
1 'polypeptide(L)' 'MTDHEFQSQIKWLKAHNARFLTMQEFITYKEKGKGKFPKKSVWINFDDMDKTIYDNAFPVLKNIKYQQLDF' A
#
# COMPACT_ATOMS: atom_id res chain seq x y z
N MET A 1 11.48 8.85 -8.33
CA MET A 1 10.55 9.13 -7.23
C MET A 1 11.36 9.40 -5.97
N THR A 2 11.16 10.57 -5.39
CA THR A 2 11.72 10.94 -4.07
C THR A 2 10.85 10.38 -2.95
N ASP A 3 11.39 10.33 -1.74
CA ASP A 3 10.67 9.97 -0.52
C ASP A 3 9.49 10.92 -0.24
N HIS A 4 9.66 12.22 -0.47
CA HIS A 4 8.62 13.24 -0.30
C HIS A 4 7.44 13.06 -1.27
N GLU A 5 7.72 12.70 -2.53
CA GLU A 5 6.69 12.42 -3.53
C GLU A 5 5.84 11.21 -3.10
N PHE A 6 6.50 10.11 -2.73
CA PHE A 6 5.80 8.90 -2.29
C PHE A 6 5.02 9.14 -1.00
N GLN A 7 5.60 9.85 -0.02
CA GLN A 7 4.93 10.20 1.21
C GLN A 7 3.67 11.05 0.95
N SER A 8 3.72 11.98 0.00
CA SER A 8 2.57 12.82 -0.36
C SER A 8 1.45 12.00 -0.99
N GLN A 9 1.77 11.04 -1.86
CA GLN A 9 0.79 10.11 -2.44
C GLN A 9 0.12 9.26 -1.35
N ILE A 10 0.90 8.72 -0.41
CA ILE A 10 0.38 7.94 0.72
C ILE A 10 -0.52 8.79 1.62
N LYS A 11 -0.13 10.03 1.94
CA LYS A 11 -0.95 10.96 2.73
C LYS A 11 -2.27 11.26 2.04
N TRP A 12 -2.25 11.49 0.72
CA TRP A 12 -3.45 11.73 -0.06
C TRP A 12 -4.40 10.52 -0.02
N LEU A 13 -3.88 9.31 -0.24
CA LEU A 13 -4.67 8.07 -0.16
C LEU A 13 -5.31 7.88 1.23
N LYS A 14 -4.58 8.15 2.30
CA LYS A 14 -5.10 8.10 3.67
C LYS A 14 -6.21 9.12 3.90
N ALA A 15 -6.02 10.37 3.48
CA ALA A 15 -7.05 11.41 3.59
C ALA A 15 -8.34 11.06 2.83
N HIS A 16 -8.23 10.20 1.82
CA HIS A 16 -9.38 9.73 1.03
C HIS A 16 -9.92 8.36 1.49
N ASN A 17 -9.56 7.88 2.68
CA ASN A 17 -9.98 6.61 3.28
C ASN A 17 -9.58 5.38 2.45
N ALA A 18 -8.37 5.36 1.90
CA ALA A 18 -7.82 4.18 1.25
C ALA A 18 -7.65 3.04 2.27
N ARG A 19 -8.12 1.85 1.90
CA ARG A 19 -7.83 0.60 2.60
C ARG A 19 -6.65 -0.07 1.89
N PHE A 20 -5.47 0.00 2.47
CA PHE A 20 -4.32 -0.70 1.91
C PHE A 20 -4.43 -2.19 2.20
N LEU A 21 -4.30 -3.00 1.15
CA LEU A 21 -4.40 -4.45 1.26
C LEU A 21 -3.03 -5.08 1.49
N THR A 22 -3.01 -6.10 2.34
CA THR A 22 -1.92 -7.07 2.35
C THR A 22 -1.92 -7.91 1.06
N MET A 23 -0.78 -8.52 0.72
CA MET A 23 -0.71 -9.47 -0.39
C MET A 23 -1.71 -10.61 -0.21
N GLN A 24 -1.89 -11.11 1.02
CA GLN A 24 -2.82 -12.19 1.32
C GLN A 24 -4.27 -11.77 1.05
N GLU A 25 -4.70 -10.60 1.52
CA GLU A 25 -6.04 -10.07 1.21
C GLU A 25 -6.23 -9.86 -0.29
N PHE A 26 -5.22 -9.32 -0.98
CA PHE A 26 -5.27 -9.13 -2.42
C PHE A 26 -5.47 -10.46 -3.17
N ILE A 27 -4.69 -11.49 -2.86
CA ILE A 27 -4.84 -12.83 -3.44
C ILE A 27 -6.22 -13.40 -3.12
N THR A 28 -6.65 -13.35 -1.85
CA THR A 28 -7.94 -13.86 -1.41
C THR A 28 -9.11 -13.18 -2.13
N TYR A 29 -9.07 -11.86 -2.34
CA TYR A 29 -10.11 -11.15 -3.09
C TYR A 29 -10.02 -11.38 -4.60
N LYS A 30 -8.82 -11.61 -5.14
CA LYS A 30 -8.60 -11.88 -6.58
C LYS A 30 -8.99 -13.30 -6.99
N GLU A 31 -8.98 -14.26 -6.07
CA GLU A 31 -9.38 -15.64 -6.36
C GLU A 31 -10.78 -15.70 -6.98
N LYS A 32 -10.88 -16.40 -8.13
CA LYS A 32 -12.03 -16.44 -9.03
C LYS A 32 -13.33 -16.75 -8.26
N GLY A 33 -14.07 -15.70 -7.92
CA GLY A 33 -15.43 -15.78 -7.37
C GLY A 33 -15.56 -15.79 -5.84
N LYS A 34 -14.48 -15.68 -5.07
CA LYS A 34 -14.55 -15.77 -3.59
C LYS A 34 -14.63 -14.43 -2.85
N GLY A 35 -14.19 -13.34 -3.46
CA GLY A 35 -14.14 -12.04 -2.78
C GLY A 35 -14.49 -10.87 -3.69
N LYS A 36 -15.21 -9.89 -3.12
CA LYS A 36 -15.27 -8.54 -3.67
C LYS A 36 -14.25 -7.70 -2.91
N PHE A 37 -13.46 -6.92 -3.64
CA PHE A 37 -12.63 -5.91 -3.01
C PHE A 37 -13.50 -4.95 -2.20
N PRO A 38 -13.19 -4.71 -0.91
CA PRO A 38 -13.81 -3.64 -0.16
C PRO A 38 -13.69 -2.30 -0.91
N LYS A 39 -14.63 -1.39 -0.69
CA LYS A 39 -14.55 -0.04 -1.29
C LYS A 39 -13.22 0.61 -0.93
N LYS A 40 -12.63 1.31 -1.90
CA LYS A 40 -11.35 2.04 -1.74
C LYS A 40 -10.15 1.14 -1.39
N SER A 41 -10.19 -0.14 -1.78
CA SER A 41 -9.03 -1.03 -1.69
C SER A 41 -7.89 -0.53 -2.56
N VAL A 42 -6.68 -0.49 -1.99
CA VAL A 42 -5.44 -0.13 -2.69
C VAL A 42 -4.41 -1.21 -2.39
N TRP A 43 -3.78 -1.76 -3.42
CA TRP A 43 -2.64 -2.64 -3.28
C TRP A 43 -1.44 -1.95 -3.93
N ILE A 44 -0.33 -1.84 -3.20
CA ILE A 44 0.89 -1.17 -3.68
C ILE A 44 1.86 -2.26 -4.12
N ASN A 45 2.25 -2.23 -5.40
CA ASN A 45 3.36 -3.00 -5.95
C ASN A 45 4.41 -2.05 -6.55
N PHE A 46 5.62 -2.57 -6.72
CA PHE A 46 6.68 -1.89 -7.44
C PHE A 46 7.19 -2.84 -8.51
N ASP A 47 7.25 -2.36 -9.74
CA ASP A 47 7.85 -3.11 -10.85
C ASP A 47 9.38 -2.97 -10.78
N ASP A 48 10.09 -4.03 -11.16
CA ASP A 48 11.56 -4.13 -11.28
C ASP A 48 12.42 -3.83 -10.03
N MET A 49 11.81 -3.44 -8.90
CA MET A 49 12.40 -3.22 -7.58
C MET A 49 13.87 -2.74 -7.61
N ASP A 50 14.07 -1.47 -7.92
CA ASP A 50 15.39 -0.84 -7.90
C ASP A 50 15.81 -0.33 -6.50
N LYS A 51 17.07 0.14 -6.42
CA LYS A 51 17.63 0.71 -5.19
C LYS A 51 16.87 1.96 -4.71
N THR A 52 16.35 2.77 -5.64
CA THR A 52 15.60 3.98 -5.32
C THR A 52 14.33 3.64 -4.53
N ILE A 53 13.65 2.55 -4.89
CA ILE A 53 12.47 2.04 -4.17
C ILE A 53 12.85 1.63 -2.74
N TYR A 54 13.98 0.93 -2.59
CA TYR A 54 14.47 0.54 -1.27
C TYR A 54 14.82 1.77 -0.42
N ASP A 55 15.54 2.73 -0.97
CA ASP A 55 16.01 3.90 -0.21
C ASP A 55 14.85 4.86 0.15
N ASN A 56 13.88 5.05 -0.76
CA ASN A 56 12.85 6.09 -0.62
C ASN A 56 11.47 5.57 -0.19
N ALA A 57 11.01 4.43 -0.74
CA ALA A 57 9.64 3.95 -0.52
C ALA A 57 9.53 3.01 0.69
N PHE A 58 10.55 2.16 0.91
CA PHE A 58 10.54 1.20 2.01
C PHE A 58 10.38 1.84 3.41
N PRO A 59 11.07 2.93 3.77
CA PRO A 59 10.88 3.58 5.06
C PRO A 59 9.44 4.09 5.26
N VAL A 60 8.84 4.65 4.20
CA VAL A 60 7.46 5.13 4.22
C VAL A 60 6.47 3.98 4.40
N LEU A 61 6.63 2.87 3.66
CA LEU A 61 5.79 1.68 3.78
C LEU A 61 5.84 1.07 5.18
N LYS A 62 7.04 1.03 5.78
CA LYS A 62 7.23 0.52 7.14
C LYS A 62 6.39 1.31 8.15
N ASN A 63 6.35 2.63 8.03
CA ASN A 63 5.52 3.50 8.87
C ASN A 63 4.00 3.28 8.66
N ILE A 64 3.56 3.00 7.43
CA ILE A 64 2.14 2.66 7.16
C ILE A 64 1.77 1.37 7.86
N LYS A 65 2.63 0.34 7.80
CA LYS A 65 2.38 -0.95 8.44
C LYS A 65 2.19 -0.81 9.94
N TYR A 66 3.00 -0.01 10.62
CA TYR A 66 2.83 0.26 12.05
C TYR A 66 1.51 0.97 12.35
N GLN A 67 1.14 1.98 11.56
CA GLN A 67 -0.14 2.70 11.75
C GLN A 67 -1.39 1.86 11.50
N GLN A 68 -1.30 0.75 10.76
CA GLN A 68 -2.41 -0.20 10.62
C GLN A 68 -2.48 -1.23 11.76
N LEU A 69 -1.40 -1.39 12.53
CA LEU A 69 -1.30 -2.32 13.65
C LEU A 69 -1.50 -1.64 15.01
N ASP A 70 -1.44 -0.30 15.06
CA ASP A 70 -1.83 0.48 16.24
C ASP A 70 -3.35 0.37 16.42
N PHE A 71 -3.76 -0.57 17.28
CA PHE A 71 -5.14 -0.77 17.76
C PHE A 71 -5.42 0.10 18.99
#